data_AF-A0A5C3PL47-F1
#
_entry.id   AF-A0A5C3PL47-F1
#
_cell.length_a   1.000
_cell.length_b   1.000
_cell.length_c   1.000
_cell.angle_alpha   90.00
_cell.angle_beta   90.00
_cell.angle_gamma   90.00
#
_symmetry.space_group_name_H-M   'P 1'
#
loop_
_entity.id
_entity.type
_entity.pdbx_description
1 polymer ?
#
loop_
_entity_poly.entity_id
_entity_poly.type
_entity_poly.pdbx_seq_one_letter_code
_entity_poly.pdbx_strand_id
1 'polypeptide(L)'
;MPAGGLQTHNLPTELLDMILEETALETRKACSLVCRGWLDLSRTHLFKVIVVRADATFDAFLCFLRAHPHISIHIRKICLYGPLGSGKPEAECPRVDPGTLVDISLCTPNVSYIELQAIL
;
A
#
# COMPACT_ATOMS: atom_id res chain seq x y z
N MET A 1 -0.40 46.47 2.96
CA MET A 1 -0.65 45.40 1.98
C MET A 1 -0.47 44.05 2.70
N PRO A 2 -1.53 43.42 3.25
CA PRO A 2 -1.36 42.08 3.78
C PRO A 2 -1.42 41.09 2.61
N ALA A 3 -0.40 40.23 2.51
CA ALA A 3 -0.44 39.07 1.65
C ALA A 3 -1.61 38.19 2.09
N GLY A 4 -2.63 38.06 1.25
CA GLY A 4 -3.73 37.13 1.43
C GLY A 4 -3.22 35.70 1.25
N GLY A 5 -2.52 35.18 2.27
CA GLY A 5 -2.34 33.75 2.40
C GLY A 5 -3.74 33.15 2.52
N LEU A 6 -4.14 32.35 1.52
CA LEU A 6 -5.30 31.47 1.63
C LEU A 6 -5.12 30.69 2.92
N GLN A 7 -5.83 31.10 3.97
CA GLN A 7 -5.85 30.38 5.22
C GLN A 7 -6.45 29.01 4.89
N THR A 8 -5.64 27.97 4.84
CA THR A 8 -6.08 26.58 4.78
C THR A 8 -6.61 26.11 6.14
N HIS A 9 -7.23 27.02 6.90
CA HIS A 9 -7.96 26.71 8.11
C HIS A 9 -9.17 25.84 7.75
N ASN A 10 -8.93 24.53 7.87
CA ASN A 10 -9.90 23.44 7.99
C ASN A 10 -10.68 23.12 6.71
N LEU A 11 -9.96 22.64 5.68
CA LEU A 11 -10.61 21.78 4.70
C LEU A 11 -11.09 20.51 5.47
N PRO A 12 -12.37 20.12 5.37
CA PRO A 12 -12.84 18.87 5.94
C PRO A 12 -11.98 17.69 5.48
N THR A 13 -11.74 16.75 6.39
CA THR A 13 -10.92 15.57 6.15
C THR A 13 -11.42 14.76 4.95
N GLU A 14 -12.72 14.75 4.72
CA GLU A 14 -13.37 14.09 3.57
C GLU A 14 -12.94 14.70 2.24
N LEU A 15 -12.80 16.03 2.16
CA LEU A 15 -12.34 16.70 0.94
C LEU A 15 -10.86 16.44 0.69
N LEU A 16 -10.04 16.39 1.75
CA LEU A 16 -8.63 16.03 1.63
C LEU A 16 -8.46 14.58 1.17
N ASP A 17 -9.30 13.67 1.68
CA ASP A 17 -9.34 12.27 1.29
C ASP A 17 -9.67 12.12 -0.21
N MET A 18 -10.71 12.82 -0.69
CA MET A 18 -11.07 12.86 -2.11
C MET A 18 -9.94 13.41 -2.99
N ILE A 19 -9.26 14.47 -2.55
CA ILE A 19 -8.11 15.03 -3.29
C ILE A 19 -6.99 14.00 -3.38
N LEU A 20 -6.66 13.32 -2.29
CA LEU A 20 -5.57 12.35 -2.27
C LEU A 20 -5.86 11.12 -3.14
N GLU A 21 -7.11 10.67 -3.19
CA GLU A 21 -7.52 9.56 -4.06
C GLU A 21 -7.21 9.85 -5.54
N GLU A 22 -7.40 11.08 -5.99
CA GLU A 22 -7.16 11.50 -7.39
C GLU A 22 -5.70 11.84 -7.71
N THR A 23 -4.80 11.84 -6.71
CA THR A 23 -3.38 12.21 -6.92
C THR A 23 -2.47 11.02 -7.21
N ALA A 24 -1.38 11.26 -7.94
CA ALA A 24 -0.35 10.26 -8.18
C ALA A 24 0.42 9.88 -6.90
N LEU A 25 1.06 8.70 -6.92
CA LEU A 25 1.81 8.17 -5.78
C LEU A 25 2.87 9.15 -5.23
N GLU A 26 3.65 9.78 -6.11
CA GLU A 26 4.70 10.73 -5.71
C GLU A 26 4.11 11.98 -5.06
N THR A 27 2.96 12.45 -5.53
CA THR A 27 2.23 13.55 -4.91
C THR A 27 1.75 13.17 -3.52
N ARG A 28 1.19 11.95 -3.33
CA ARG A 28 0.78 11.45 -2.01
C ARG A 28 1.96 11.39 -1.02
N LYS A 29 3.16 11.01 -1.49
CA LYS A 29 4.39 11.06 -0.67
C LYS A 29 4.73 12.48 -0.27
N ALA A 30 4.70 13.44 -1.19
CA ALA A 30 4.96 14.84 -0.89
C ALA A 30 3.93 15.41 0.10
N CYS A 31 2.65 15.08 -0.09
CA CYS A 31 1.55 15.43 0.81
C CYS A 31 1.77 14.94 2.26
N SER A 32 2.39 13.77 2.43
CA SER A 32 2.69 13.23 3.76
C SER A 32 3.68 14.10 4.57
N LEU A 33 4.41 15.00 3.92
CA LEU A 33 5.41 15.87 4.55
C LEU A 33 4.88 17.28 4.91
N VAL A 34 3.64 17.61 4.52
CA VAL A 34 3.09 18.97 4.68
C VAL A 34 2.78 19.27 6.15
N CYS A 35 1.98 18.43 6.80
CA CYS A 35 1.64 18.54 8.22
C CYS A 35 1.08 17.21 8.75
N ARG A 36 0.83 17.10 10.06
CA ARG A 36 0.33 15.86 10.69
C ARG A 36 -1.00 15.36 10.13
N GLY A 37 -1.96 16.26 9.88
CA GLY A 37 -3.26 15.86 9.31
C GLY A 37 -3.13 15.30 7.90
N TRP A 38 -2.24 15.88 7.09
CA TRP A 38 -1.95 15.35 5.74
C TRP A 38 -1.15 14.06 5.80
N LEU A 39 -0.25 13.88 6.79
CA LEU A 39 0.49 12.64 7.01
C LEU A 39 -0.45 11.45 7.26
N ASP A 40 -1.42 11.60 8.17
CA ASP A 40 -2.31 10.49 8.54
C ASP A 40 -3.22 10.07 7.38
N LEU A 41 -3.76 11.04 6.63
CA LEU A 41 -4.52 10.76 5.42
C LEU A 41 -3.66 10.16 4.31
N SER A 42 -2.49 10.76 4.05
CA SER A 42 -1.59 10.29 3.00
C SER A 42 -1.13 8.86 3.26
N ARG A 43 -0.85 8.47 4.51
CA ARG A 43 -0.52 7.08 4.87
C ARG A 43 -1.61 6.10 4.48
N THR A 44 -2.86 6.46 4.73
CA THR A 44 -4.01 5.62 4.34
C THR A 44 -4.01 5.37 2.84
N HIS A 45 -3.76 6.39 2.01
CA HIS A 45 -3.70 6.27 0.55
C HIS A 45 -2.42 5.64 0.01
N LEU A 46 -1.29 5.86 0.68
CA LEU A 46 0.01 5.31 0.30
C LEU A 46 0.06 3.79 0.48
N PHE A 47 -0.54 3.29 1.57
CA PHE A 47 -0.50 1.88 1.93
C PHE A 47 -1.79 1.12 1.61
N LYS A 48 -2.81 1.80 1.06
CA LYS A 48 -4.09 1.20 0.62
C LYS A 48 -3.89 -0.03 -0.27
N VAL A 49 -2.94 0.05 -1.20
CA VAL A 49 -2.65 -0.98 -2.19
C VAL A 49 -1.17 -1.35 -2.09
N ILE A 50 -0.88 -2.62 -1.80
CA ILE A 50 0.47 -3.15 -1.81
C ILE A 50 0.64 -4.11 -2.98
N VAL A 51 1.75 -3.92 -3.69
CA VAL A 51 2.15 -4.75 -4.82
C VAL A 51 3.43 -5.49 -4.45
N VAL A 52 3.33 -6.81 -4.30
CA VAL A 52 4.48 -7.70 -4.10
C VAL A 52 4.81 -8.32 -5.44
N ARG A 53 6.00 -8.02 -5.95
CA ARG A 53 6.50 -8.53 -7.22
C ARG A 53 7.35 -9.78 -6.99
N ALA A 54 7.56 -10.55 -8.05
CA ALA A 54 8.24 -11.84 -8.00
C ALA A 54 9.71 -11.80 -7.56
N ASP A 55 10.35 -10.64 -7.63
CA ASP A 55 11.71 -10.41 -7.12
C ASP A 55 11.76 -10.26 -5.59
N ALA A 56 10.60 -10.06 -4.94
CA ALA A 56 10.48 -10.00 -3.49
C ALA A 56 10.04 -11.35 -2.91
N THR A 57 10.67 -11.78 -1.82
CA THR A 57 10.24 -12.98 -1.09
C THR A 57 9.02 -12.66 -0.21
N PHE A 58 8.05 -13.57 -0.17
CA PHE A 58 6.89 -13.42 0.72
C PHE A 58 7.29 -13.39 2.20
N ASP A 59 8.39 -14.06 2.57
CA ASP A 59 8.95 -14.01 3.93
C ASP A 59 9.43 -12.60 4.30
N ALA A 60 10.09 -11.89 3.38
CA ALA A 60 10.51 -10.52 3.62
C ALA A 60 9.29 -9.61 3.78
N PHE A 61 8.25 -9.83 2.98
CA PHE A 61 6.98 -9.11 3.10
C PHE A 61 6.29 -9.38 4.45
N LEU A 62 6.22 -10.63 4.88
CA LEU A 62 5.67 -11.00 6.19
C LEU A 62 6.47 -10.40 7.35
N CYS A 63 7.80 -10.45 7.28
CA CYS A 63 8.67 -9.78 8.26
C CYS A 63 8.42 -8.28 8.30
N PHE A 64 8.24 -7.64 7.14
CA PHE A 64 7.89 -6.22 7.07
C PHE A 64 6.56 -5.91 7.75
N LEU A 65 5.51 -6.70 7.48
CA LEU A 65 4.19 -6.53 8.10
C LEU A 65 4.24 -6.71 9.62
N ARG A 66 4.96 -7.73 10.10
CA ARG A 66 5.15 -7.99 11.54
C ARG A 66 5.94 -6.87 12.23
N ALA A 67 6.95 -6.31 11.56
CA ALA A 67 7.74 -5.22 12.09
C ALA A 67 7.01 -3.87 12.08
N HIS A 68 6.03 -3.67 11.19
CA HIS A 68 5.31 -2.41 11.03
C HIS A 68 3.78 -2.57 11.08
N PRO A 69 3.19 -2.94 12.24
CA PRO A 69 1.74 -3.12 12.37
C PRO A 69 0.93 -1.85 12.06
N HIS A 70 1.52 -0.67 12.30
CA HIS A 70 0.90 0.61 12.00
C HIS A 70 0.80 0.89 10.49
N ILE A 71 1.53 0.16 9.65
CA ILE A 71 1.37 0.21 8.19
C ILE A 71 0.30 -0.79 7.75
N SER A 72 0.29 -1.98 8.36
CA SER A 72 -0.58 -3.07 7.94
C SER A 72 -2.07 -2.77 8.10
N ILE A 73 -2.44 -1.93 9.07
CA ILE A 73 -3.81 -1.45 9.27
C ILE A 73 -4.36 -0.64 8.09
N HIS A 74 -3.50 -0.05 7.27
CA HIS A 74 -3.92 0.77 6.12
C HIS A 74 -4.07 -0.06 4.83
N ILE A 75 -3.58 -1.31 4.83
CA ILE A 75 -3.61 -2.18 3.65
C ILE A 75 -5.02 -2.71 3.44
N ARG A 76 -5.57 -2.44 2.24
CA ARG A 76 -6.90 -2.92 1.82
C ARG A 76 -6.87 -3.84 0.61
N LYS A 77 -5.86 -3.66 -0.25
CA LYS A 77 -5.63 -4.46 -1.46
C LYS A 77 -4.21 -4.98 -1.44
N ILE A 78 -4.04 -6.28 -1.68
CA ILE A 78 -2.74 -6.89 -1.89
C ILE A 78 -2.73 -7.54 -3.27
N CYS A 79 -1.77 -7.18 -4.10
CA CYS A 79 -1.49 -7.86 -5.36
C CYS A 79 -0.19 -8.63 -5.24
N LEU A 80 -0.26 -9.94 -5.42
CA LEU A 80 0.91 -10.79 -5.53
C LEU A 80 1.09 -11.11 -7.02
N TYR A 81 2.19 -10.63 -7.61
CA TYR A 81 2.53 -10.89 -9.01
C TYR A 81 3.69 -11.86 -9.10
N GLY A 82 3.50 -12.93 -9.85
CA GLY A 82 4.57 -13.79 -10.31
C GLY A 82 5.40 -13.17 -11.43
N PRO A 83 6.48 -13.84 -11.87
CA PRO A 83 7.40 -13.29 -12.86
C PRO A 83 6.71 -13.18 -14.21
N LEU A 84 6.37 -11.95 -14.62
CA LEU A 84 5.80 -11.68 -15.93
C LEU A 84 6.93 -11.54 -16.95
N GLY A 85 7.14 -12.56 -17.78
CA GLY A 85 7.83 -12.39 -19.07
C GLY A 85 9.34 -12.65 -19.12
N SER A 86 9.96 -13.37 -18.17
CA SER A 86 11.26 -13.96 -18.46
C SER A 86 11.03 -15.30 -19.15
N GLY A 87 11.67 -15.56 -20.30
CA GLY A 87 11.72 -16.88 -20.95
C GLY A 87 12.47 -17.94 -20.12
N LYS A 88 12.35 -17.87 -18.80
CA LYS A 88 12.80 -18.88 -17.85
C LYS A 88 11.69 -19.92 -17.70
N PRO A 89 12.07 -21.21 -17.60
CA PRO A 89 11.11 -22.30 -17.49
C PRO A 89 10.20 -22.08 -16.26
N GLU A 90 8.94 -22.48 -16.42
CA GLU A 90 7.80 -22.41 -15.50
C GLU A 90 8.05 -22.94 -14.06
N ALA A 91 9.25 -23.43 -13.76
CA ALA A 91 9.69 -23.96 -12.49
C ALA A 91 10.06 -22.89 -11.43
N GLU A 92 10.17 -21.60 -11.80
CA GLU A 92 10.50 -20.48 -10.88
C GLU A 92 9.30 -19.57 -10.57
N CYS A 93 8.06 -20.00 -10.83
CA CYS A 93 6.90 -19.27 -10.29
C CYS A 93 6.96 -19.35 -8.75
N PRO A 94 6.97 -18.22 -8.02
CA PRO A 94 6.97 -18.24 -6.58
C PRO A 94 5.64 -18.86 -6.14
N ARG A 95 5.69 -20.09 -5.64
CA ARG A 95 4.51 -20.77 -5.11
C ARG A 95 4.07 -20.07 -3.85
N VAL A 96 2.81 -19.65 -3.81
CA VAL A 96 2.22 -19.11 -2.58
C VAL A 96 1.59 -20.27 -1.84
N ASP A 97 2.25 -20.70 -0.76
CA ASP A 97 1.65 -21.66 0.16
C ASP A 97 0.37 -21.07 0.79
N PRO A 98 -0.72 -21.85 0.96
CA PRO A 98 -1.93 -21.38 1.62
C PRO A 98 -1.67 -20.82 3.04
N GLY A 99 -0.69 -21.37 3.76
CA GLY A 99 -0.27 -20.86 5.07
C GLY A 99 0.30 -19.43 4.99
N THR A 100 1.01 -19.09 3.93
CA THR A 100 1.49 -17.73 3.68
C THR A 100 0.31 -16.75 3.49
N LEU A 101 -0.75 -17.17 2.78
CA LEU A 101 -1.96 -16.33 2.65
C LEU A 101 -2.65 -16.12 3.98
N VAL A 102 -2.72 -17.17 4.82
CA VAL A 102 -3.26 -17.06 6.17
C VAL A 102 -2.41 -16.09 7.00
N ASP A 103 -1.09 -16.22 6.99
CA ASP A 103 -0.18 -15.34 7.71
C ASP A 103 -0.31 -13.88 7.25
N ILE A 104 -0.43 -13.63 5.94
CA ILE A 104 -0.67 -12.30 5.39
C ILE A 104 -2.01 -11.76 5.92
N SER A 105 -3.08 -12.56 5.87
CA SER A 105 -4.40 -12.16 6.35
C SER A 105 -4.41 -11.81 7.85
N LEU A 106 -3.67 -12.58 8.66
CA LEU A 106 -3.53 -12.33 10.09
C LEU A 106 -2.76 -11.02 10.37
N CYS A 107 -1.80 -10.68 9.53
CA CYS A 107 -1.03 -9.44 9.67
C CYS A 107 -1.75 -8.21 9.08
N THR A 108 -2.77 -8.40 8.24
CA THR A 108 -3.48 -7.33 7.51
C THR A 108 -4.98 -7.33 7.82
N PRO A 109 -5.40 -6.81 8.98
CA PRO A 109 -6.76 -6.98 9.47
C PRO A 109 -7.85 -6.31 8.61
N ASN A 110 -7.46 -5.35 7.76
CA ASN A 110 -8.37 -4.57 6.90
C ASN A 110 -8.29 -4.95 5.43
N VAL A 111 -7.59 -6.05 5.09
CA VAL A 111 -7.49 -6.50 3.69
C VAL A 111 -8.87 -6.93 3.20
N SER A 112 -9.33 -6.31 2.11
CA SER A 112 -10.64 -6.59 1.52
C SER A 112 -10.54 -7.59 0.38
N TYR A 113 -9.40 -7.60 -0.32
CA TYR A 113 -9.13 -8.62 -1.35
C TYR A 113 -7.63 -8.84 -1.55
N ILE A 114 -7.30 -10.06 -1.93
CA ILE A 114 -5.97 -10.49 -2.36
C ILE A 114 -6.09 -10.94 -3.81
N GLU A 115 -5.29 -10.33 -4.68
CA GLU A 115 -5.20 -10.63 -6.10
C GLU A 115 -3.94 -11.43 -6.37
N LEU A 116 -4.10 -12.63 -6.94
CA LEU A 116 -2.99 -13.52 -7.32
C LEU A 116 -2.89 -13.52 -8.84
N GLN A 117 -1.74 -13.14 -9.39
CA GLN A 117 -1.53 -13.17 -10.83
C GLN A 117 -0.19 -13.84 -11.16
N ALA A 118 -0.24 -14.84 -12.06
CA ALA A 118 0.92 -15.62 -12.49
C ALA A 118 1.67 -16.35 -11.35
N ILE A 119 0.92 -16.76 -10.32
CA ILE A 119 1.39 -17.51 -9.15
C ILE A 119 0.74 -18.91 -9.22
N LEU A 120 1.52 -19.96 -8.95
CA LEU A 120 1.14 -21.38 -9.01
C LEU A 120 1.04 -22.02 -7.61
#